data_AF-A0A2G9TNV9-F1
#
_entry.id   AF-A0A2G9TNV9-F1
#
_cell.length_a   1.000
_cell.length_b   1.000
_cell.length_c   1.000
_cell.angle_alpha   90.00
_cell.angle_beta   90.00
_cell.angle_gamma   90.00
#
_symmetry.space_group_name_H-M   'P 1'
#
loop_
_entity.id
_entity.type
_entity.pdbx_description
1 polymer ?
#
loop_
_entity_poly.entity_id
_entity_poly.type
_entity_poly.pdbx_seq_one_letter_code
_entity_poly.pdbx_strand_id
1 'polypeptide(L)'
;MISEPLEKGLAEDIENEVDKQLLGTVRESLVQGFQWATREGPLCEEPIRNVKFKMLDAVIAKEPLYRGGGQVIPTARRCAYSAFLMATPRLMEPYFVVEVIAPADCVSSVYTVLAKRRGHVTTDSPIPGSPMYSIKIVPGDPLDKSIVIRPLELQPTPHLAREFMIKTRRRKGLSEDVSVNKFFDDPMLLELAKQQDVFSYSGF
;
A
#
# COMPACT_ATOMS: atom_id res chain seq x y z
N MET A 1 1.17 12.40 -0.92
CA MET A 1 2.26 13.21 -0.33
C MET A 1 1.64 14.32 0.49
N ILE A 2 1.13 13.99 1.68
CA ILE A 2 1.05 14.93 2.78
C ILE A 2 1.47 14.09 3.97
N SER A 3 2.77 14.09 4.24
CA SER A 3 3.24 13.75 5.58
C SER A 3 2.72 14.86 6.47
N GLU A 4 1.57 14.66 7.11
CA GLU A 4 1.27 15.45 8.29
C GLU A 4 2.51 15.42 9.19
N PRO A 5 2.94 16.57 9.75
CA PRO A 5 4.07 16.58 10.65
C PRO A 5 3.78 15.56 11.76
N LEU A 6 4.64 14.55 11.83
CA LEU A 6 4.64 13.43 12.79
C LEU A 6 4.62 13.89 14.27
N GLU A 7 4.62 15.20 14.51
CA GLU A 7 4.66 15.86 15.81
C GLU A 7 3.33 15.84 16.56
N LYS A 8 2.18 15.96 15.86
CA LYS A 8 0.88 16.08 16.56
C LYS A 8 0.26 14.75 16.96
N GLY A 9 0.50 13.68 16.20
CA GLY A 9 -0.10 12.36 16.46
C GLY A 9 0.68 11.47 17.44
N LEU A 10 1.94 11.79 17.75
CA LEU A 10 2.78 10.93 18.59
C LEU A 10 2.49 11.09 20.10
N ALA A 11 1.87 12.21 20.49
CA ALA A 11 1.78 12.61 21.89
C ALA A 11 0.44 12.29 22.58
N GLU A 12 -0.63 11.99 21.82
CA GLU A 12 -2.00 11.91 22.38
C GLU A 12 -2.52 10.48 22.61
N ASP A 13 -1.86 9.45 22.08
CA ASP A 13 -2.40 8.08 22.04
C ASP A 13 -1.61 7.02 22.82
N ILE A 14 -0.51 7.39 23.48
CA ILE A 14 0.26 6.43 24.30
C ILE A 14 -0.34 6.48 25.72
N GLU A 15 -0.88 5.36 26.20
CA GLU A 15 -1.32 5.18 27.58
C GLU A 15 -0.11 5.27 28.53
N ASN A 16 0.34 6.48 28.84
CA ASN A 16 1.13 6.96 29.98
C ASN A 16 2.36 6.17 30.52
N GLU A 17 2.82 5.08 29.90
CA GLU A 17 3.89 4.23 30.46
C GLU A 17 5.29 4.46 29.84
N VAL A 18 5.40 5.25 28.77
CA VAL A 18 6.67 5.43 28.05
C VAL A 18 7.33 6.77 28.38
N ASP A 19 8.58 6.71 28.84
CA ASP A 19 9.44 7.87 29.08
C ASP A 19 9.66 8.68 27.79
N LYS A 20 9.00 9.84 27.70
CA LYS A 20 9.06 10.74 26.53
C LYS A 20 10.49 11.17 26.17
N GLN A 21 11.37 11.30 27.16
CA GLN A 21 12.78 11.64 26.94
C GLN A 21 13.55 10.50 26.26
N LEU A 22 13.34 9.24 26.68
CA LEU A 22 13.98 8.08 26.05
C LEU A 22 13.48 7.91 24.62
N LEU A 23 12.17 8.08 24.39
CA LEU A 23 11.60 8.03 23.05
C LEU A 23 12.21 9.09 22.12
N GLY A 24 12.43 10.31 22.65
CA GLY A 24 13.07 11.40 21.91
C GLY A 24 14.45 11.03 21.35
N THR A 25 15.26 10.26 22.09
CA THR A 25 16.59 9.83 21.63
C THR A 25 16.55 8.82 20.48
N VAL A 26 15.53 7.98 20.42
CA VAL A 26 15.40 6.90 19.42
C VAL A 26 14.59 7.35 18.20
N ARG A 27 13.85 8.46 18.33
CA ARG A 27 12.95 9.02 17.32
C ARG A 27 13.59 9.15 15.94
N GLU A 28 14.79 9.70 15.86
CA GLU A 28 15.46 9.90 14.56
C GLU A 28 15.76 8.57 13.86
N SER A 29 16.22 7.56 14.62
CA SER A 29 16.47 6.23 14.08
C SER A 29 15.18 5.54 13.61
N LEU A 30 14.06 5.74 14.32
CA LEU A 30 12.75 5.23 13.90
C LEU A 30 12.28 5.91 12.60
N VAL A 31 12.41 7.23 12.51
CA VAL A 31 12.04 7.97 11.30
C VAL A 31 12.87 7.52 10.10
N GLN A 32 14.17 7.30 10.27
CA GLN A 32 15.04 6.76 9.20
C GLN A 32 14.61 5.36 8.77
N GLY A 33 14.35 4.46 9.72
CA GLY A 33 13.82 3.12 9.42
C GLY A 33 12.47 3.16 8.70
N PHE A 34 11.59 4.08 9.10
CA PHE A 34 10.28 4.26 8.50
C PHE A 34 10.35 4.83 7.08
N GLN A 35 11.19 5.86 6.85
CA GLN A 35 11.42 6.42 5.51
C GLN A 35 11.97 5.36 4.55
N TRP A 36 12.86 4.49 5.04
CA TRP A 36 13.35 3.37 4.24
C TRP A 36 12.24 2.34 3.96
N ALA A 37 11.49 1.92 4.98
CA ALA A 37 10.41 0.96 4.84
C ALA A 37 9.30 1.44 3.88
N THR A 38 8.99 2.74 3.89
CA THR A 38 7.98 3.33 3.00
C THR A 38 8.48 3.53 1.57
N ARG A 39 9.79 3.68 1.37
CA ARG A 39 10.40 3.75 0.03
C ARG A 39 10.46 2.38 -0.65
N GLU A 40 10.76 1.33 0.12
CA GLU A 40 10.84 -0.05 -0.35
C GLU A 40 9.79 -0.89 0.37
N GLY A 41 8.60 -1.09 -0.20
CA GLY A 41 7.55 -1.89 0.42
C GLY A 41 7.83 -3.40 0.38
N PRO A 42 7.21 -4.21 1.27
CA PRO A 42 7.52 -5.63 1.41
C PRO A 42 7.00 -6.50 0.26
N LEU A 43 6.01 -6.02 -0.50
CA LEU A 43 5.40 -6.75 -1.61
C LEU A 43 6.30 -6.81 -2.85
N CYS A 44 6.83 -5.67 -3.29
CA CYS A 44 7.55 -5.57 -4.57
C CYS A 44 8.73 -4.59 -4.53
N GLU A 45 9.20 -4.18 -3.35
CA GLU A 45 10.18 -3.08 -3.19
C GLU A 45 9.73 -1.80 -3.91
N GLU A 46 8.45 -1.47 -3.75
CA GLU A 46 7.82 -0.29 -4.32
C GLU A 46 7.32 0.63 -3.21
N PRO A 47 7.22 1.94 -3.44
CA PRO A 47 6.83 2.87 -2.40
C PRO A 47 5.40 2.61 -1.90
N ILE A 48 5.23 2.57 -0.58
CA ILE A 48 3.94 2.38 0.10
C ILE A 48 3.12 3.67 0.01
N ARG A 49 1.81 3.56 -0.28
CA ARG A 49 0.89 4.70 -0.40
C ARG A 49 -0.40 4.47 0.39
N ASN A 50 -0.99 5.55 0.91
CA ASN A 50 -2.24 5.57 1.70
C ASN A 50 -2.26 4.59 2.88
N VAL A 51 -1.15 4.50 3.64
CA VAL A 51 -1.06 3.70 4.86
C VAL A 51 -0.76 4.61 6.04
N LYS A 52 -1.51 4.44 7.13
CA LYS A 52 -1.25 5.09 8.41
C LYS A 52 -0.63 4.08 9.36
N PHE A 53 0.57 4.39 9.85
CA PHE A 53 1.22 3.61 10.90
C PHE A 53 1.01 4.30 12.24
N LYS A 54 0.50 3.56 13.22
CA LYS A 54 0.33 4.02 14.60
C LYS A 54 1.26 3.19 15.49
N MET A 55 2.14 3.86 16.24
CA MET A 55 2.91 3.20 17.30
C MET A 55 1.98 2.98 18.49
N LEU A 56 1.87 1.73 18.94
CA LEU A 56 1.06 1.37 20.10
C LEU A 56 1.92 1.37 21.36
N ASP A 57 3.06 0.68 21.30
CA ASP A 57 3.97 0.52 22.43
C ASP A 57 5.43 0.60 21.97
N ALA A 58 6.31 1.00 22.89
CA ALA A 58 7.75 1.13 22.68
C ALA A 58 8.52 0.74 23.95
N VAL A 59 8.97 -0.51 23.99
CA VAL A 59 9.88 -1.00 25.04
C VAL A 59 11.32 -0.66 24.66
N ILE A 60 11.96 0.22 25.44
CA ILE A 60 13.30 0.76 25.16
C ILE A 60 14.28 0.34 26.26
N ALA A 61 15.47 -0.13 25.87
CA ALA A 61 16.55 -0.44 26.80
C ALA A 61 17.11 0.84 27.46
N LYS A 62 17.38 0.77 28.78
CA LYS A 62 17.87 1.92 29.58
C LYS A 62 19.25 2.39 29.12
N GLU A 63 20.13 1.46 28.78
CA GLU A 63 21.51 1.77 28.39
C GLU A 63 21.58 2.29 26.93
N PRO A 64 22.32 3.39 26.67
CA PRO A 64 22.49 3.93 25.31
C PRO A 64 23.20 3.00 24.32
N LEU A 65 24.04 2.08 24.80
CA LEU A 65 24.84 1.20 23.94
C LEU A 65 23.98 0.26 23.09
N TYR A 66 22.85 -0.21 23.66
CA TYR A 66 21.88 -1.06 22.97
C TYR A 66 20.86 -0.28 22.12
N ARG A 67 20.95 1.05 22.09
CA ARG A 67 20.10 1.94 21.27
C ARG A 67 20.79 2.38 19.98
N GLY A 68 21.84 1.69 19.57
CA GLY A 68 22.56 2.00 18.34
C GLY A 68 21.61 2.00 17.13
N GLY A 69 21.76 2.99 16.25
CA GLY A 69 20.92 3.10 15.05
C GLY A 69 20.94 1.83 14.18
N GLY A 70 22.06 1.11 14.15
CA GLY A 70 22.19 -0.17 13.46
C GLY A 70 21.28 -1.28 13.98
N GLN A 71 20.80 -1.20 15.23
CA GLN A 71 19.84 -2.16 15.79
C GLN A 71 18.40 -1.65 15.65
N VAL A 72 18.17 -0.37 15.89
CA VAL A 72 16.82 0.24 15.86
C VAL A 72 16.27 0.33 14.44
N ILE A 73 17.07 0.79 13.48
CA ILE A 73 16.62 1.03 12.08
C ILE A 73 16.09 -0.25 11.41
N PRO A 74 16.82 -1.39 11.37
CA PRO A 74 16.31 -2.59 10.73
C PRO A 74 15.12 -3.20 11.49
N THR A 75 15.08 -3.05 12.81
CA THR A 75 13.97 -3.54 13.65
C THR A 75 12.69 -2.77 13.39
N ALA A 76 12.77 -1.43 13.32
CA ALA A 76 11.65 -0.57 12.95
C ALA A 76 11.12 -0.88 11.54
N ARG A 77 12.03 -1.12 10.58
CA ARG A 77 11.67 -1.53 9.22
C ARG A 77 10.92 -2.86 9.19
N ARG A 78 11.41 -3.86 9.93
CA ARG A 78 10.73 -5.17 10.05
C ARG A 78 9.35 -5.04 10.67
N CYS A 79 9.20 -4.23 11.72
CA CYS A 79 7.90 -3.96 12.37
C CYS A 79 6.90 -3.30 11.41
N ALA A 80 7.34 -2.36 10.58
CA ALA A 80 6.47 -1.75 9.57
C ALA A 80 6.01 -2.77 8.52
N TYR A 81 6.88 -3.70 8.10
CA TYR A 81 6.52 -4.74 7.15
C TYR A 81 5.58 -5.79 7.72
N SER A 82 5.79 -6.23 8.95
CA SER A 82 4.91 -7.19 9.61
C SER A 82 3.51 -6.61 9.78
N ALA A 83 3.39 -5.38 10.27
CA ALA A 83 2.11 -4.68 10.39
C ALA A 83 1.40 -4.53 9.04
N PHE A 84 2.14 -4.18 7.98
CA PHE A 84 1.56 -4.00 6.65
C PHE A 84 1.10 -5.32 6.01
N LEU A 85 1.83 -6.42 6.22
CA LEU A 85 1.43 -7.75 5.74
C LEU A 85 0.19 -8.28 6.47
N MET A 86 0.03 -7.92 7.75
CA MET A 86 -1.15 -8.30 8.55
C MET A 86 -2.40 -7.51 8.16
N ALA A 87 -2.25 -6.27 7.69
CA ALA A 87 -3.35 -5.36 7.31
C ALA A 87 -3.98 -5.63 5.92
N THR A 88 -3.74 -6.79 5.31
CA THR A 88 -4.18 -7.15 3.94
C THR A 88 -3.68 -6.17 2.85
N PRO A 89 -2.39 -6.24 2.48
CA PRO A 89 -1.80 -5.26 1.58
C PRO A 89 -2.30 -5.40 0.13
N ARG A 90 -2.38 -4.28 -0.60
CA ARG A 90 -2.83 -4.22 -2.00
C ARG A 90 -1.86 -3.40 -2.86
N LEU A 91 -1.79 -3.73 -4.16
CA LEU A 91 -1.04 -2.94 -5.14
C LEU A 91 -1.89 -1.78 -5.66
N MET A 92 -1.23 -0.67 -5.99
CA MET A 92 -1.85 0.50 -6.62
C MET A 92 -1.26 0.68 -8.02
N GLU A 93 -2.12 0.82 -9.01
CA GLU A 93 -1.71 1.08 -10.39
C GLU A 93 -1.88 2.57 -10.70
N PRO A 94 -0.90 3.22 -11.34
CA PRO A 94 -1.06 4.58 -11.84
C PRO A 94 -2.04 4.59 -13.01
N TYR A 95 -2.96 5.55 -13.01
CA TYR A 95 -3.85 5.77 -14.14
C TYR A 95 -3.56 7.12 -14.80
N PHE A 96 -3.78 7.18 -16.12
CA PHE A 96 -3.69 8.43 -16.87
C PHE A 96 -5.09 9.02 -17.04
N VAL A 97 -5.22 10.30 -16.73
CA VAL A 97 -6.39 11.08 -17.12
C VAL A 97 -6.21 11.42 -18.60
N VAL A 98 -7.16 10.96 -19.43
CA VAL A 98 -7.15 11.23 -20.87
C VAL A 98 -8.34 12.12 -21.18
N GLU A 99 -8.07 13.22 -21.88
CA GLU A 99 -9.08 14.08 -22.48
C GLU A 99 -9.09 13.82 -23.99
N VAL A 100 -10.23 13.36 -24.50
CA VAL A 100 -10.41 13.09 -25.93
C VAL A 100 -11.36 14.14 -26.51
N ILE A 101 -10.90 14.82 -27.56
CA ILE A 101 -11.72 15.74 -28.34
C ILE A 101 -12.06 15.05 -29.65
N ALA A 102 -13.35 14.80 -29.88
CA ALA A 102 -13.83 14.11 -31.07
C ALA A 102 -15.15 14.70 -31.58
N PRO A 103 -15.45 14.60 -32.88
CA PRO A 103 -16.77 14.94 -33.40
C PRO A 103 -17.82 13.94 -32.88
N ALA A 104 -19.09 14.37 -32.85
CA ALA A 104 -20.21 13.58 -32.31
C ALA A 104 -20.31 12.16 -32.90
N ASP A 105 -20.02 12.01 -34.19
CA ASP A 105 -20.11 10.73 -34.90
C ASP A 105 -19.09 9.70 -34.40
N CYS A 106 -17.94 10.17 -33.91
CA CYS A 106 -16.83 9.33 -33.45
C CYS A 106 -16.94 8.95 -31.96
N VAL A 107 -17.87 9.56 -31.22
CA VAL A 107 -18.02 9.37 -29.76
C VAL A 107 -18.29 7.90 -29.42
N SER A 108 -19.17 7.22 -30.17
CA SER A 108 -19.48 5.79 -29.99
C SER A 108 -18.27 4.87 -30.22
N SER A 109 -17.42 5.22 -31.19
CA SER A 109 -16.18 4.50 -31.48
C SER A 109 -15.15 4.70 -30.37
N VAL A 110 -15.06 5.91 -29.83
CA VAL A 110 -14.20 6.23 -28.66
C VAL A 110 -14.64 5.42 -27.45
N TYR A 111 -15.94 5.35 -27.14
CA TYR A 111 -16.46 4.51 -26.05
C TYR A 111 -16.09 3.03 -26.23
N THR A 112 -16.22 2.49 -27.44
CA THR A 112 -15.90 1.09 -27.73
C THR A 112 -14.41 0.79 -27.53
N VAL A 113 -13.52 1.69 -27.94
CA VAL A 113 -12.07 1.54 -27.77
C VAL A 113 -11.68 1.68 -26.29
N LEU A 114 -12.33 2.58 -25.55
CA LEU A 114 -12.05 2.82 -24.13
C LEU A 114 -12.58 1.69 -23.24
N ALA A 115 -13.75 1.14 -23.54
CA ALA A 115 -14.31 -0.01 -22.82
C ALA A 115 -13.39 -1.23 -22.91
N LYS A 116 -12.72 -1.44 -24.05
CA LYS A 116 -11.71 -2.50 -24.23
C LYS A 116 -10.45 -2.30 -23.37
N ARG A 117 -10.20 -1.09 -22.84
CA ARG A 117 -8.99 -0.71 -22.09
C ARG A 117 -9.27 -0.36 -20.61
N ARG A 118 -10.41 -0.80 -20.05
CA ARG A 118 -10.83 -0.51 -18.66
C ARG A 118 -11.03 0.99 -18.36
N GLY A 119 -11.39 1.80 -19.36
CA GLY A 119 -11.71 3.22 -19.17
C GLY A 119 -13.10 3.42 -18.57
N HIS A 120 -13.23 4.19 -17.48
CA HIS A 120 -14.51 4.65 -16.96
C HIS A 120 -14.70 6.14 -17.30
N VAL A 121 -15.82 6.46 -17.93
CA VAL A 121 -16.07 7.84 -18.39
C VAL A 121 -16.61 8.65 -17.22
N THR A 122 -15.88 9.71 -16.85
CA THR A 122 -16.22 10.55 -15.71
C THR A 122 -17.15 11.69 -16.12
N THR A 123 -16.82 12.35 -17.24
CA THR A 123 -17.64 13.45 -17.78
C THR A 123 -17.62 13.42 -19.30
N ASP A 124 -18.80 13.41 -19.90
CA ASP A 124 -19.04 13.69 -21.30
C ASP A 124 -19.71 15.07 -21.43
N SER A 125 -19.04 16.01 -22.09
CA SER A 125 -19.59 17.35 -22.27
C SER A 125 -19.30 17.88 -23.68
N PRO A 126 -20.30 18.42 -24.40
CA PRO A 126 -20.06 19.12 -25.66
C PRO A 126 -19.29 20.42 -25.40
N ILE A 127 -18.35 20.77 -26.28
CA ILE A 127 -17.60 22.02 -26.17
C ILE A 127 -18.49 23.16 -26.67
N PRO A 128 -18.80 24.18 -25.85
CA PRO A 128 -19.64 25.28 -26.28
C PRO A 128 -18.98 26.04 -27.44
N GLY A 129 -19.76 26.27 -28.51
CA GLY A 129 -19.28 27.00 -29.70
C GLY A 129 -18.54 26.15 -30.74
N SER A 130 -18.47 24.83 -30.57
CA SER A 130 -17.81 23.90 -31.50
C SER A 130 -18.65 22.63 -31.69
N PRO A 131 -18.63 21.97 -32.87
CA PRO A 131 -19.28 20.65 -33.06
C PRO A 131 -18.52 19.49 -32.38
N MET A 132 -17.51 19.79 -31.57
CA MET A 132 -16.66 18.83 -30.90
C MET A 132 -17.17 18.48 -29.50
N TYR A 133 -17.00 17.23 -29.10
CA TYR A 133 -17.24 16.73 -27.76
C TYR A 133 -15.90 16.57 -27.01
N SER A 134 -15.87 16.99 -25.74
CA SER A 134 -14.78 16.68 -24.81
C SER A 134 -15.24 15.56 -23.88
N ILE A 135 -14.46 14.48 -23.83
CA ILE A 135 -14.69 13.34 -22.94
C ILE A 135 -13.49 13.26 -22.00
N LYS A 136 -13.74 13.38 -20.68
CA LYS A 136 -12.71 13.21 -19.64
C LYS A 136 -12.93 11.87 -18.94
N ILE A 137 -11.85 11.11 -18.82
CA ILE A 137 -11.87 9.70 -18.42
C ILE A 137 -10.88 9.45 -17.30
N VAL A 138 -11.28 8.56 -16.37
CA VAL A 138 -10.40 7.92 -15.39
C VAL A 138 -10.50 6.39 -15.57
N PRO A 139 -9.39 5.67 -15.77
CA PRO A 139 -9.41 4.21 -15.85
C PRO A 139 -9.83 3.52 -14.53
N GLY A 140 -10.86 2.67 -14.60
CA GLY A 140 -11.11 1.54 -13.69
C GLY A 140 -11.92 1.78 -12.41
N ASP A 141 -12.67 0.73 -12.00
CA ASP A 141 -13.30 0.56 -10.68
C ASP A 141 -12.61 -0.62 -9.93
N PRO A 142 -12.07 -0.40 -8.71
CA PRO A 142 -11.32 -1.40 -7.96
C PRO A 142 -12.16 -2.44 -7.17
N LEU A 143 -13.48 -2.52 -7.32
CA LEU A 143 -14.33 -3.35 -6.43
C LEU A 143 -14.94 -4.65 -7.02
N ASP A 144 -14.54 -5.12 -8.20
CA ASP A 144 -15.10 -6.35 -8.78
C ASP A 144 -14.38 -7.64 -8.29
N LYS A 145 -15.11 -8.51 -7.57
CA LYS A 145 -14.58 -9.64 -6.77
C LYS A 145 -14.72 -11.05 -7.40
N SER A 146 -15.07 -11.18 -8.68
CA SER A 146 -15.69 -12.41 -9.21
C SER A 146 -14.84 -13.38 -10.07
N ILE A 147 -13.52 -13.23 -10.27
CA ILE A 147 -12.86 -13.89 -11.45
C ILE A 147 -11.66 -14.80 -11.05
N VAL A 148 -11.22 -15.77 -11.91
CA VAL A 148 -10.12 -16.81 -11.70
C VAL A 148 -8.93 -16.75 -12.73
N ILE A 149 -7.65 -17.09 -12.35
CA ILE A 149 -6.38 -16.96 -13.14
C ILE A 149 -6.02 -18.18 -14.01
N ARG A 150 -5.44 -17.99 -15.22
CA ARG A 150 -4.76 -19.04 -16.05
C ARG A 150 -3.40 -18.59 -16.64
N PRO A 151 -2.33 -19.40 -16.70
CA PRO A 151 -1.05 -18.99 -17.30
C PRO A 151 -1.09 -18.80 -18.84
N LEU A 152 -0.25 -17.91 -19.39
CA LEU A 152 -0.04 -17.62 -20.84
C LEU A 152 -1.15 -16.86 -21.61
N GLU A 153 -2.18 -16.38 -20.92
CA GLU A 153 -3.17 -15.43 -21.45
C GLU A 153 -3.20 -14.15 -20.60
N LEU A 154 -3.65 -13.03 -21.18
CA LEU A 154 -3.92 -11.81 -20.41
C LEU A 154 -4.97 -12.10 -19.34
N GLN A 155 -4.62 -11.83 -18.07
CA GLN A 155 -5.50 -12.19 -16.98
C GLN A 155 -6.69 -11.23 -16.81
N PRO A 156 -7.89 -11.76 -16.51
CA PRO A 156 -9.02 -10.92 -16.16
C PRO A 156 -8.73 -10.10 -14.90
N THR A 157 -9.40 -8.95 -14.79
CA THR A 157 -9.07 -7.82 -13.91
C THR A 157 -8.65 -8.13 -12.45
N PRO A 158 -9.26 -9.05 -11.68
CA PRO A 158 -8.90 -9.26 -10.27
C PRO A 158 -7.57 -9.99 -10.05
N HIS A 159 -6.95 -10.50 -11.12
CA HIS A 159 -5.72 -11.30 -11.07
C HIS A 159 -4.49 -10.57 -11.50
N LEU A 160 -4.75 -9.45 -12.14
CA LEU A 160 -3.73 -8.56 -12.63
C LEU A 160 -2.82 -8.11 -11.49
N ALA A 161 -3.38 -7.88 -10.29
CA ALA A 161 -2.59 -7.55 -9.11
C ALA A 161 -1.58 -8.66 -8.76
N ARG A 162 -1.98 -9.94 -8.81
CA ARG A 162 -1.07 -11.06 -8.57
C ARG A 162 -0.08 -11.25 -9.72
N GLU A 163 -0.52 -11.08 -10.96
CA GLU A 163 0.34 -11.19 -12.14
C GLU A 163 1.41 -10.08 -12.16
N PHE A 164 1.03 -8.83 -11.87
CA PHE A 164 1.96 -7.72 -11.72
C PHE A 164 2.90 -7.92 -10.54
N MET A 165 2.41 -8.39 -9.40
CA MET A 165 3.27 -8.74 -8.27
C MET A 165 4.35 -9.75 -8.69
N ILE A 166 3.96 -10.87 -9.30
CA ILE A 166 4.90 -11.94 -9.69
C ILE A 166 5.86 -11.44 -10.77
N LYS A 167 5.39 -10.72 -11.79
CA LYS A 167 6.24 -10.19 -12.86
C LYS A 167 7.23 -9.14 -12.35
N THR A 168 6.79 -8.22 -11.51
CA THR A 168 7.66 -7.21 -10.89
C THR A 168 8.71 -7.87 -10.00
N ARG A 169 8.32 -8.88 -9.21
CA ARG A 169 9.26 -9.64 -8.36
C ARG A 169 10.27 -10.44 -9.19
N ARG A 170 9.84 -11.16 -10.24
CA ARG A 170 10.75 -11.86 -11.17
C ARG A 170 11.75 -10.91 -11.82
N ARG A 171 11.30 -9.73 -12.27
CA ARG A 171 12.18 -8.71 -12.86
C ARG A 171 13.23 -8.19 -11.87
N LYS A 172 12.88 -8.10 -10.59
CA LYS A 172 13.78 -7.66 -9.51
C LYS A 172 14.62 -8.80 -8.91
N GLY A 173 14.44 -10.05 -9.36
CA GLY A 173 15.15 -11.21 -8.81
C GLY A 173 14.65 -11.65 -7.42
N LEU A 174 13.43 -11.27 -7.05
CA LEU A 174 12.81 -11.62 -5.78
C LEU A 174 12.06 -12.97 -5.88
N SER A 175 11.95 -13.70 -4.77
CA SER A 175 11.18 -14.95 -4.70
C SER A 175 9.71 -14.72 -5.03
N GLU A 176 9.06 -15.64 -5.74
CA GLU A 176 7.66 -15.47 -6.18
C GLU A 176 6.69 -15.36 -5.00
N ASP A 177 6.94 -16.12 -3.94
CA ASP A 177 6.14 -16.10 -2.73
C ASP A 177 6.63 -15.03 -1.74
N VAL A 178 5.65 -14.30 -1.19
CA VAL A 178 5.84 -13.39 -0.06
C VAL A 178 5.60 -14.21 1.20
N SER A 179 6.66 -14.81 1.75
CA SER A 179 6.55 -15.53 3.01
C SER A 179 6.56 -14.56 4.19
N VAL A 180 5.44 -14.54 4.92
CA VAL A 180 5.25 -13.79 6.16
C VAL A 180 6.30 -14.20 7.20
N ASN A 181 6.68 -15.49 7.22
CA ASN A 181 7.68 -16.08 8.12
C ASN A 181 9.08 -15.45 8.02
N LYS A 182 9.39 -14.64 7.00
CA LYS A 182 10.66 -13.89 6.96
C LYS A 182 10.70 -12.71 7.94
N PHE A 183 9.54 -12.23 8.37
CA PHE A 183 9.39 -11.01 9.16
C PHE A 183 8.77 -11.25 10.54
N PHE A 184 8.28 -12.45 10.82
CA PHE A 184 7.76 -12.86 12.12
C PHE A 184 8.62 -13.98 12.66
N ASP A 185 8.98 -13.86 13.94
CA ASP A 185 9.68 -14.93 14.65
C ASP A 185 8.67 -16.02 15.04
N ASP A 186 9.13 -17.28 15.10
CA ASP A 186 8.32 -18.45 15.47
C ASP A 186 7.47 -18.27 16.75
N PRO A 187 7.99 -17.70 17.87
CA PRO A 187 7.17 -17.45 19.05
C PRO A 187 6.07 -16.40 18.80
N MET A 188 6.35 -15.37 17.99
CA MET A 188 5.41 -14.29 17.67
C MET A 188 4.27 -14.78 16.77
N LEU A 189 4.58 -15.67 15.81
CA LEU A 189 3.57 -16.36 15.00
C LEU A 189 2.60 -17.18 15.86
N LEU A 190 3.12 -17.83 16.90
CA LEU A 190 2.34 -18.67 17.80
C LEU A 190 1.44 -17.84 18.73
N GLU A 191 1.88 -16.66 19.15
CA GLU A 191 1.04 -15.70 19.88
C GLU A 191 -0.03 -15.05 19.00
N LEU A 192 0.31 -14.71 17.76
CA LEU A 192 -0.65 -14.19 16.79
C LEU A 192 -1.71 -15.22 16.42
N ALA A 193 -1.34 -16.49 16.27
CA ALA A 193 -2.30 -17.57 16.06
C ALA A 193 -3.27 -17.69 17.24
N LYS A 194 -2.79 -17.51 18.49
CA LYS A 194 -3.64 -17.47 19.68
C LYS A 194 -4.53 -16.21 19.74
N GLN A 195 -4.08 -15.08 19.22
CA GLN A 195 -4.85 -13.82 19.20
C GLN A 195 -5.84 -13.72 18.02
N GLN A 196 -5.61 -14.42 16.90
CA GLN A 196 -6.53 -14.43 15.77
C GLN A 196 -7.90 -15.04 16.14
N ASP A 197 -7.94 -15.97 17.09
CA ASP A 197 -9.20 -16.48 17.66
C ASP A 197 -9.99 -15.42 18.46
N VAL A 198 -9.38 -14.27 18.81
CA VAL A 198 -10.05 -13.16 19.52
C VAL A 198 -10.59 -12.11 18.53
N PHE A 199 -9.91 -11.90 17.40
CA PHE A 199 -10.37 -10.99 16.33
C PHE A 199 -11.49 -11.57 15.46
N SER A 200 -11.73 -12.88 15.51
CA SER A 200 -12.89 -13.50 14.86
C SER A 200 -14.22 -13.22 15.60
N TYR A 201 -14.18 -12.73 16.85
CA TYR A 201 -15.36 -12.37 17.64
C TYR A 201 -15.74 -10.88 17.61
N SER A 202 -14.94 -10.01 16.99
CA SER A 202 -15.31 -8.61 16.74
C SER A 202 -15.56 -8.40 15.25
N GLY A 203 -16.71 -8.91 14.82
CA GLY A 203 -17.17 -8.89 13.43
C GLY A 203 -17.26 -7.48 12.82
N PHE A 204 -16.84 -7.43 11.57
CA PHE A 204 -17.66 -6.90 10.47
C PHE A 204 -17.98 -8.05 9.53
#